data_AF-A0A7C6WYX4-F1
#
_entry.id   AF-A0A7C6WYX4-F1
#
_cell.length_a   1.000
_cell.length_b   1.000
_cell.length_c   1.000
_cell.angle_alpha   90.00
_cell.angle_beta   90.00
_cell.angle_gamma   90.00
#
_symmetry.space_group_name_H-M   'P 1'
#
loop_
_entity.id
_entity.type
_entity.pdbx_description
1 polymer ?
#
loop_
_entity_poly.entity_id
_entity_poly.type
_entity_poly.pdbx_seq_one_letter_code
_entity_poly.pdbx_strand_id
1 'polypeptide(L)' 'KHIKDSLGVDIAIVDVNDLGCVDILGITDGTALDWVMQALASNPLGNDDQQTPIAILRPVY' A
#
# COMPACT_ATOMS: atom_id res chain seq x y z
N LYS A 1 3.20 7.98 -12.19
CA LYS A 1 3.38 7.42 -13.55
C LYS A 1 4.83 6.99 -13.80
N HIS A 2 5.81 7.89 -13.69
CA HIS A 2 7.23 7.56 -13.94
C HIS A 2 7.82 6.39 -13.10
N ILE A 3 7.38 6.21 -11.85
CA ILE A 3 7.88 5.13 -10.99
C ILE A 3 7.42 3.74 -11.49
N LYS A 4 6.13 3.58 -11.82
CA LYS A 4 5.58 2.35 -12.39
C LYS A 4 6.31 1.98 -13.69
N ASP A 5 6.49 2.95 -14.58
CA ASP A 5 7.15 2.71 -15.87
C ASP A 5 8.61 2.26 -15.70
N SER A 6 9.29 2.69 -14.62
CA SER A 6 10.69 2.31 -14.33
C SER A 6 10.82 0.95 -13.65
N LEU A 7 9.86 0.57 -12.80
CA LEU A 7 9.91 -0.65 -11.99
C LEU A 7 9.11 -1.82 -12.58
N GLY A 8 8.17 -1.55 -13.48
CA GLY A 8 7.29 -2.57 -14.08
C GLY A 8 6.25 -3.16 -13.12
N VAL A 9 6.02 -2.51 -11.97
CA VAL A 9 5.04 -2.95 -10.96
C VAL A 9 4.05 -1.82 -10.64
N ASP A 10 2.85 -2.20 -10.21
CA ASP A 10 1.87 -1.25 -9.70
C ASP A 10 2.28 -0.66 -8.36
N ILE A 11 1.95 0.61 -8.16
CA ILE A 11 2.36 1.42 -7.01
C ILE A 11 1.10 2.02 -6.38
N ALA A 12 1.05 2.00 -5.06
CA ALA A 12 0.08 2.73 -4.25
C ALA A 12 0.82 3.63 -3.26
N ILE A 13 0.31 4.84 -3.06
CA ILE A 13 0.69 5.74 -1.98
C ILE A 13 -0.48 5.76 -1.02
N VAL A 14 -0.22 5.43 0.24
CA VAL A 14 -1.24 5.22 1.27
C VAL A 14 -0.86 5.94 2.55
N ASP A 15 -1.88 6.38 3.28
CA ASP A 15 -1.77 6.77 4.69
C ASP A 15 -2.52 5.73 5.52
N VAL A 16 -1.84 5.10 6.46
CA VAL A 16 -2.33 3.95 7.23
C VAL A 16 -1.97 4.14 8.69
N ASN A 17 -2.86 3.72 9.58
CA ASN A 17 -2.65 3.73 11.02
C ASN A 17 -3.25 2.48 11.70
N ASP A 18 -2.92 2.30 12.97
CA ASP A 18 -3.31 1.12 13.76
C ASP A 18 -4.81 1.07 14.11
N LEU A 19 -5.60 2.10 13.77
CA LEU A 19 -7.04 2.15 14.02
C LEU A 19 -7.86 1.48 12.92
N GLY A 20 -7.23 0.93 11.88
CA GLY A 20 -7.94 0.33 10.75
C GLY A 20 -8.22 1.28 9.59
N CYS A 21 -7.80 2.54 9.70
CA CYS A 21 -8.01 3.53 8.65
C CYS A 21 -6.90 3.43 7.60
N VAL A 22 -7.31 3.21 6.35
CA VAL A 22 -6.43 3.21 5.18
C VAL A 22 -6.98 4.24 4.18
N ASP A 23 -6.20 5.28 3.93
CA ASP A 23 -6.49 6.26 2.88
C ASP A 23 -5.54 6.04 1.69
N ILE A 24 -6.10 5.91 0.49
CA ILE A 24 -5.33 5.71 -0.73
C ILE A 24 -5.22 7.06 -1.44
N LEU A 25 -4.06 7.70 -1.28
CA LEU A 25 -3.75 9.00 -1.88
C LEU A 25 -3.52 8.90 -3.40
N GLY A 26 -3.10 7.73 -3.87
CA GLY A 26 -2.98 7.45 -5.30
C GLY A 26 -2.58 6.01 -5.58
N ILE A 27 -3.12 5.45 -6.67
CA ILE A 27 -2.83 4.07 -7.10
C ILE A 27 -2.74 4.02 -8.62
N THR A 28 -1.83 3.19 -9.14
CA THR A 28 -1.67 3.02 -10.59
C THR A 28 -2.61 1.99 -11.20
N ASP A 29 -3.08 1.02 -10.41
CA ASP A 29 -4.12 0.06 -10.77
C ASP A 29 -5.32 0.23 -9.84
N GLY A 30 -6.39 0.85 -10.36
CA GLY A 30 -7.61 1.07 -9.59
C GLY A 30 -8.36 -0.22 -9.24
N THR A 31 -8.09 -1.33 -9.91
CA THR A 31 -8.75 -2.61 -9.60
C THR A 31 -8.22 -3.26 -8.32
N ALA A 32 -7.03 -2.84 -7.86
CA ALA A 32 -6.40 -3.34 -6.65
C ALA A 32 -6.84 -2.62 -5.36
N LEU A 33 -7.75 -1.62 -5.45
CA LEU A 33 -8.13 -0.75 -4.34
C LEU A 33 -8.57 -1.53 -3.09
N ASP A 34 -9.59 -2.38 -3.23
CA ASP A 34 -10.15 -3.14 -2.11
C ASP A 34 -9.13 -4.09 -1.49
N TRP A 35 -8.29 -4.71 -2.33
CA TRP A 35 -7.23 -5.61 -1.87
C TRP A 35 -6.15 -4.87 -1.08
N VAL A 36 -5.70 -3.70 -1.55
CA VAL A 36 -4.71 -2.86 -0.85
C VAL A 36 -5.28 -2.38 0.49
N MET A 37 -6.54 -1.94 0.52
CA MET A 37 -7.22 -1.54 1.76
C MET A 37 -7.26 -2.68 2.77
N GLN A 38 -7.68 -3.87 2.35
CA GLN A 38 -7.74 -5.03 3.23
C GLN A 38 -6.37 -5.48 3.72
N ALA A 39 -5.37 -5.52 2.83
CA ALA A 39 -4.03 -5.98 3.16
C ALA A 39 -3.30 -5.08 4.17
N LEU A 40 -3.63 -3.78 4.19
CA LEU A 40 -2.99 -2.79 5.05
C LEU A 40 -3.84 -2.36 6.26
N ALA A 41 -5.08 -2.83 6.39
CA ALA A 41 -6.00 -2.42 7.45
C ALA A 41 -5.39 -2.53 8.86
N SER A 42 -4.58 -3.55 9.14
CA SER A 42 -3.97 -3.73 10.47
C SER A 42 -2.63 -3.01 10.64
N ASN A 43 -2.25 -2.11 9.71
CA ASN A 43 -0.93 -1.47 9.64
C ASN A 43 0.24 -2.45 9.88
N PRO A 44 0.34 -3.55 9.10
CA PRO A 44 1.25 -4.66 9.42
C PRO A 44 2.73 -4.31 9.40
N LEU A 45 3.08 -3.18 8.79
CA LEU A 45 4.45 -2.72 8.62
C LEU A 45 4.90 -1.88 9.82
N GLY A 46 4.02 -1.00 10.31
CA GLY A 46 4.40 0.00 11.30
C GLY A 46 5.17 1.16 10.65
N ASN A 47 4.44 2.12 10.08
CA ASN A 47 5.03 3.32 9.46
C ASN A 47 5.48 4.39 10.48
N ASP A 48 5.05 4.29 11.75
CA ASP A 48 5.41 5.24 12.82
C ASP A 48 6.68 4.78 13.57
N ASP A 49 6.53 4.02 14.67
CA ASP A 49 7.64 3.60 15.52
C ASP A 49 8.65 2.67 14.83
N GLN A 50 8.18 1.77 13.97
CA GLN A 50 9.05 0.82 13.26
C GLN A 50 9.76 1.46 12.05
N GLN A 51 9.32 2.66 11.65
CA GLN A 51 9.91 3.44 10.56
C GLN A 51 10.04 2.66 9.24
N THR A 52 9.02 1.87 8.87
CA THR A 52 9.01 1.12 7.60
C THR A 52 8.04 1.73 6.58
N PRO A 53 8.45 2.78 5.84
CA PRO A 53 7.56 3.51 4.92
C PRO A 53 7.35 2.84 3.56
N ILE A 54 8.04 1.72 3.27
CA ILE A 54 7.97 1.03 1.97
C ILE A 54 7.64 -0.44 2.19
N ALA A 55 6.61 -0.91 1.49
CA ALA A 55 6.11 -2.28 1.55
C ALA A 55 6.00 -2.90 0.16
N ILE A 56 6.06 -4.24 0.10
CA ILE A 56 5.71 -5.01 -1.09
C ILE A 56 4.50 -5.87 -0.75
N LEU A 57 3.39 -5.62 -1.43
CA LEU A 57 2.20 -6.48 -1.38
C LEU A 57 2.33 -7.57 -2.44
N ARG A 58 2.17 -8.83 -2.02
CA ARG A 58 2.21 -9.99 -2.90
C ARG A 58 1.01 -10.89 -2.63
N PRO A 59 0.18 -11.21 -3.64
CA PRO A 59 -0.87 -12.20 -3.49
C PRO A 59 -0.28 -13.56 -3.11
N VAL A 60 -0.91 -14.25 -2.17
CA VAL A 60 -0.58 -15.63 -1.81
C VAL A 60 -1.57 -16.53 -2.55
N TYR A 61 -1.07 -17.43 -3.39
CA TYR A 61 -1.86 -18.43 -4.10
C TYR A 61 -1.75 -19.79 -3.43
#